data_AF-A0A7L4RRF6-F1
#
_entry.id   AF-A0A7L4RRF6-F1
#
_cell.length_a   1.000
_cell.length_b   1.000
_cell.length_c   1.000
_cell.angle_alpha   90.00
_cell.angle_beta   90.00
_cell.angle_gamma   90.00
#
_symmetry.space_group_name_H-M   'P 1'
#
loop_
_entity.id
_entity.type
_entity.pdbx_description
1 polymer ?
#
loop_
_entity_poly.entity_id
_entity_poly.type
_entity_poly.pdbx_seq_one_letter_code
_entity_poly.pdbx_strand_id
1 'polypeptide(L)'
;MDTLSLVVLMLISFLALSQGITWLFAVIMGVMLILSGSWPLRIVILIGTVGIYIFESELKPYWFVFFAVLAGLIILIGERKPSTGGGGEEQYSPELMRLLGGG
;
A
#
# COMPACT_ATOMS: atom_id res chain seq x y z
N MET A 1 2.77 4.79 -7.40
CA MET A 1 2.55 3.33 -7.52
C MET A 1 1.09 3.05 -7.21
N ASP A 2 0.42 2.29 -8.07
CA ASP A 2 -1.00 1.98 -7.92
C ASP A 2 -1.19 0.86 -6.89
N THR A 3 -2.37 0.82 -6.25
CA THR A 3 -2.70 -0.16 -5.21
C THR A 3 -2.50 -1.60 -5.71
N LEU A 4 -2.88 -1.87 -6.98
CA LEU A 4 -2.68 -3.16 -7.64
C LEU A 4 -1.20 -3.54 -7.72
N SER A 5 -0.33 -2.62 -8.13
CA SER A 5 1.13 -2.86 -8.18
C SER A 5 1.72 -3.13 -6.80
N LEU A 6 1.20 -2.47 -5.76
CA LEU A 6 1.62 -2.67 -4.37
C LEU A 6 1.25 -4.06 -3.87
N VAL A 7 0.03 -4.51 -4.16
CA VAL A 7 -0.45 -5.86 -3.82
C VAL A 7 0.36 -6.92 -4.56
N VAL A 8 0.60 -6.74 -5.86
CA VAL A 8 1.41 -7.67 -6.67
C VAL A 8 2.83 -7.80 -6.12
N LEU A 9 3.49 -6.68 -5.80
CA LEU A 9 4.83 -6.70 -5.21
C LEU A 9 4.83 -7.39 -3.83
N MET A 10 3.76 -7.24 -3.05
CA MET A 10 3.60 -7.97 -1.79
C MET A 10 3.46 -9.47 -1.99
N LEU A 11 2.69 -9.92 -2.99
CA LEU A 11 2.54 -11.34 -3.30
C LEU A 11 3.86 -11.96 -3.78
N ILE A 12 4.61 -11.25 -4.63
CA ILE A 12 5.93 -11.71 -5.08
C ILE A 12 6.91 -11.74 -3.90
N SER A 13 6.85 -10.78 -3.00
CA SER A 13 7.64 -10.76 -1.75
C SER A 13 7.32 -11.95 -0.86
N PHE A 14 6.03 -12.26 -0.69
CA PHE A 14 5.59 -13.44 0.06
C PHE A 14 6.10 -14.73 -0.57
N LEU A 15 6.00 -14.85 -1.90
CA LEU A 15 6.49 -16.02 -2.61
C LEU A 15 8.02 -16.17 -2.45
N ALA A 16 8.78 -15.08 -2.58
CA ALA A 16 10.23 -15.08 -2.39
C ALA A 16 10.61 -15.53 -0.97
N LEU A 17 9.90 -15.05 0.05
CA LEU A 17 10.12 -15.45 1.45
C LEU A 17 9.76 -16.93 1.67
N SER A 18 8.66 -17.40 1.10
CA SER A 18 8.22 -18.80 1.23
C SER A 18 9.21 -19.81 0.62
N GLN A 19 9.96 -19.39 -0.41
CA GLN A 19 11.02 -20.19 -1.03
C GLN A 19 12.39 -20.02 -0.35
N GLY A 20 12.47 -19.26 0.75
CA GLY A 20 13.74 -18.99 1.44
C GLY A 20 14.68 -18.03 0.69
N ILE A 21 14.17 -17.32 -0.32
CA ILE A 21 14.95 -16.35 -1.10
C ILE A 21 14.89 -14.98 -0.40
N THR A 22 15.51 -14.90 0.78
CA THR A 22 15.46 -13.73 1.68
C THR A 22 16.07 -12.47 1.07
N TRP A 23 17.10 -12.61 0.22
CA TRP A 23 17.70 -11.46 -0.48
C TRP A 23 16.72 -10.84 -1.49
N LEU A 24 15.93 -11.65 -2.20
CA LEU A 24 14.94 -11.18 -3.16
C LEU A 24 13.80 -10.47 -2.44
N PHE A 25 13.35 -11.01 -1.30
CA PHE A 25 12.40 -10.35 -0.41
C PHE A 25 12.91 -8.97 0.03
N ALA A 26 14.15 -8.88 0.53
CA ALA A 26 14.74 -7.62 0.98
C ALA A 26 14.83 -6.58 -0.16
N VAL A 27 15.21 -7.00 -1.37
CA VAL A 27 15.25 -6.12 -2.56
C VAL A 27 13.86 -5.60 -2.90
N ILE A 28 12.83 -6.46 -2.93
CA ILE A 28 11.47 -6.04 -3.27
C ILE A 28 10.91 -5.10 -2.18
N MET A 29 11.14 -5.40 -0.91
CA MET A 29 10.73 -4.51 0.20
C MET A 29 11.45 -3.16 0.13
N GLY A 30 12.72 -3.13 -0.25
CA GLY A 30 13.48 -1.90 -0.48
C GLY A 30 12.90 -1.07 -1.63
N VAL A 31 12.54 -1.71 -2.75
CA VAL A 31 11.85 -1.05 -3.87
C VAL A 31 10.48 -0.50 -3.44
N MET A 32 9.70 -1.28 -2.68
CA MET A 32 8.42 -0.82 -2.12
C MET A 32 8.59 0.36 -1.16
N LEU A 33 9.65 0.41 -0.37
CA LEU A 33 10.00 1.54 0.49
C LEU A 33 10.31 2.82 -0.30
N ILE A 34 11.07 2.72 -1.40
CA ILE A 34 11.40 3.87 -2.24
C ILE A 34 10.14 4.38 -2.98
N LEU A 35 9.36 3.45 -3.55
CA LEU A 35 8.19 3.77 -4.38
C LEU A 35 6.92 4.09 -3.60
N SER A 36 6.85 3.75 -2.32
CA SER A 36 5.76 4.16 -1.42
C SER A 36 5.89 5.67 -1.18
N GLY A 37 5.15 6.44 -1.97
CA GLY A 37 5.13 7.90 -1.91
C GLY A 37 4.54 8.49 -0.61
N SER A 38 4.24 7.66 0.40
CA SER A 38 3.68 8.11 1.68
C SER A 38 4.51 7.58 2.87
N TRP A 39 4.86 8.50 3.77
CA TRP A 39 5.57 8.20 5.02
C TRP A 39 4.91 7.12 5.88
N PRO A 40 3.56 7.11 6.07
CA PRO A 40 2.88 6.05 6.82
C PRO A 40 3.08 4.66 6.21
N LEU A 41 3.01 4.55 4.89
CA LEU A 41 3.18 3.29 4.19
C LEU A 41 4.62 2.77 4.31
N ARG A 42 5.61 3.67 4.26
CA ARG A 42 7.02 3.33 4.54
C ARG A 42 7.19 2.72 5.92
N ILE A 43 6.61 3.34 6.95
CA ILE A 43 6.70 2.86 8.33
C ILE A 43 6.07 1.47 8.46
N VAL A 44 4.89 1.24 7.87
CA VAL A 44 4.22 -0.07 7.88
C VAL A 44 5.05 -1.14 7.19
N ILE A 45 5.61 -0.83 6.01
CA ILE A 45 6.50 -1.74 5.27
C ILE A 45 7.73 -2.07 6.11
N LEU A 46 8.35 -1.07 6.74
CA LEU A 46 9.58 -1.22 7.51
C LEU A 46 9.35 -2.04 8.79
N ILE A 47 8.30 -1.75 9.56
CA ILE A 47 7.89 -2.55 10.71
C ILE A 47 7.61 -3.99 10.27
N GLY A 48 6.96 -4.15 9.11
CA GLY A 48 6.63 -5.48 8.61
C GLY A 48 7.84 -6.31 8.19
N THR A 49 8.79 -5.70 7.48
CA THR A 49 10.07 -6.34 7.12
C THR A 49 10.87 -6.71 8.36
N VAL A 50 11.00 -5.79 9.32
CA VAL A 50 11.77 -6.00 10.55
C VAL A 50 11.14 -7.09 11.40
N GLY A 51 9.81 -7.09 11.55
CA GLY A 51 9.08 -8.14 12.27
C GLY A 51 9.28 -9.53 11.66
N ILE A 52 9.21 -9.63 10.33
CA ILE A 52 9.48 -10.89 9.62
C ILE A 52 10.92 -11.36 9.87
N TYR A 53 11.89 -10.45 9.84
CA TYR A 53 13.30 -10.81 10.00
C TYR A 53 13.65 -11.25 11.43
N ILE A 54 13.09 -10.57 12.44
CA ILE A 54 13.37 -10.88 13.86
C ILE A 54 12.69 -12.20 14.27
N PHE A 55 11.48 -12.45 13.79
CA PHE A 55 10.66 -13.59 14.23
C PHE A 55 10.53 -14.67 13.14
N GLU A 56 11.51 -14.78 12.24
CA GLU A 56 11.46 -15.65 11.06
C GLU A 56 11.15 -17.12 11.42
N SER A 57 11.75 -17.62 12.49
CA SER A 57 11.61 -19.00 12.98
C SER A 57 10.28 -19.28 13.67
N GLU A 58 9.71 -18.30 14.38
CA GLU A 58 8.51 -18.47 15.21
C GLU A 58 7.23 -18.14 14.44
N LEU A 59 7.29 -17.17 13.52
CA LEU A 59 6.13 -16.74 12.74
C LEU A 59 5.96 -17.50 11.43
N LYS A 60 6.85 -18.44 11.08
CA LYS A 60 6.76 -19.23 9.84
C LYS A 60 5.37 -19.83 9.57
N PRO A 61 4.69 -20.47 10.55
CA PRO A 61 3.32 -20.98 10.33
C PRO A 61 2.27 -19.86 10.22
N TYR A 62 2.57 -18.66 10.71
CA TYR A 62 1.66 -17.50 10.73
C TYR A 62 1.96 -16.47 9.63
N TRP A 63 2.92 -16.71 8.74
CA TRP A 63 3.25 -15.76 7.66
C TRP A 63 2.07 -15.41 6.78
N PHE A 64 1.20 -16.36 6.48
CA PHE A 64 -0.04 -16.08 5.76
C PHE A 64 -0.90 -15.00 6.46
N VAL A 65 -1.06 -15.11 7.79
CA VAL A 65 -1.85 -14.16 8.59
C VAL A 65 -1.16 -12.80 8.60
N PHE A 66 0.16 -12.78 8.78
CA PHE A 66 0.96 -11.56 8.76
C PHE A 66 0.83 -10.79 7.44
N PHE A 67 1.01 -11.49 6.31
CA PHE A 67 0.86 -10.88 4.99
C PHE A 67 -0.58 -10.49 4.68
N ALA A 68 -1.59 -11.22 5.16
CA ALA A 68 -2.99 -10.82 5.01
C ALA A 68 -3.30 -9.51 5.78
N VAL A 69 -2.80 -9.38 7.01
CA VAL A 69 -2.93 -8.15 7.82
C VAL A 69 -2.18 -6.99 7.16
N LEU A 70 -0.96 -7.23 6.68
CA LEU A 70 -0.17 -6.21 6.00
C LEU A 70 -0.86 -5.75 4.70
N ALA A 71 -1.42 -6.67 3.92
CA ALA A 71 -2.16 -6.34 2.70
C ALA A 71 -3.44 -5.55 3.01
N GLY A 72 -4.18 -5.94 4.05
CA GLY A 72 -5.36 -5.20 4.52
C GLY A 72 -5.02 -3.79 4.98
N LEU A 73 -3.92 -3.60 5.72
CA LEU A 73 -3.41 -2.28 6.11
C LEU A 73 -3.03 -1.43 4.89
N ILE A 74 -2.39 -2.01 3.88
CA ILE A 74 -2.04 -1.31 2.65
C ILE A 74 -3.29 -0.89 1.87
N ILE A 75 -4.30 -1.75 1.78
CA ILE A 75 -5.58 -1.41 1.15
C ILE A 75 -6.25 -0.26 1.92
N LEU A 76 -6.32 -0.37 3.24
CA LEU A 76 -6.91 0.67 4.10
C LEU A 76 -6.18 2.02 3.97
N ILE A 77 -4.85 2.00 3.93
CA ILE A 77 -4.01 3.21 3.75
C ILE A 77 -4.07 3.71 2.30
N GLY A 78 -4.19 2.80 1.34
CA GLY A 78 -4.30 3.09 -0.09
C GLY A 78 -5.65 3.71 -0.45
N GLU A 79 -6.74 3.26 0.16
CA GLU A 79 -8.07 3.89 0.11
C GLU A 79 -8.08 5.22 0.88
N ARG A 80 -7.27 5.34 1.95
CA ARG A 80 -6.96 6.62 2.60
C ARG A 80 -5.91 7.45 1.85
N LYS A 81 -5.65 7.20 0.55
CA LYS A 81 -5.24 8.33 -0.29
C LYS A 81 -6.40 9.31 -0.22
N PRO A 82 -6.18 10.52 0.30
CA PRO A 82 -7.24 11.49 0.26
C PRO A 82 -7.64 11.65 -1.20
N SER A 83 -8.94 11.77 -1.42
CA SER A 83 -9.48 12.81 -2.28
C SER A 83 -8.85 14.17 -1.94
N THR A 84 -7.53 14.32 -2.07
CA THR A 84 -6.89 15.62 -2.24
C THR A 84 -6.99 15.91 -3.73
N GLY A 85 -8.22 16.29 -4.03
CA GLY A 85 -8.82 16.60 -5.31
C GLY A 85 -10.29 16.88 -5.03
N GLY A 86 -10.55 17.89 -4.18
CA GLY A 86 -11.89 18.48 -4.02
C GLY A 86 -12.63 18.14 -2.73
N GLY A 87 -12.19 18.72 -1.60
CA GLY A 87 -13.20 19.23 -0.68
C GLY A 87 -13.83 20.45 -1.35
N GLY A 88 -15.12 20.38 -1.65
CA GLY A 88 -15.98 21.57 -1.70
C GLY A 88 -15.91 22.48 -2.93
N GLU A 89 -15.49 22.01 -4.10
CA GLU A 89 -15.93 22.62 -5.36
C GLU A 89 -16.42 21.52 -6.27
N GLU A 90 -17.72 21.26 -6.17
CA GLU A 90 -18.50 20.73 -7.28
C GLU A 90 -18.13 21.57 -8.51
N GLN A 91 -17.28 21.03 -9.37
CA GLN A 91 -17.18 21.46 -10.76
C GLN A 91 -18.52 21.11 -11.42
N TYR A 92 -19.57 21.86 -11.07
CA TYR A 92 -20.65 22.09 -12.01
C TYR A 92 -19.98 22.73 -13.22
N SER A 93 -20.10 22.09 -14.37
CA SER A 93 -19.71 22.70 -15.65
C SER A 93 -20.21 24.15 -15.66
N PRO A 94 -19.42 25.15 -16.09
CA PRO A 94 -19.89 26.53 -16.21
C PRO A 94 -21.19 26.65 -17.04
N GLU A 95 -21.49 25.66 -17.87
CA GLU A 95 -22.75 25.53 -18.61
C GLU A 95 -23.94 25.12 -17.71
N LEU A 96 -23.72 24.28 -16.69
CA LEU A 96 -24.72 23.89 -15.68
C LEU A 96 -25.01 25.04 -14.70
N MET A 97 -24.00 25.82 -14.31
CA MET A 97 -24.21 27.02 -13.48
C MET A 97 -25.01 28.11 -14.23
N ARG A 98 -24.86 28.20 -15.56
CA ARG A 98 -25.68 29.08 -16.40
C ARG A 98 -27.15 28.66 -16.46
N LEU A 99 -27.42 27.35 -16.49
CA LEU A 99 -28.79 26.82 -16.53
C LEU A 99 -29.54 26.93 -15.19
N LEU A 100 -28.81 27.05 -14.06
CA LEU A 100 -29.35 27.12 -12.71
C LEU A 100 -29.60 28.55 -12.16
N GLY A 101 -29.43 29.60 -12.99
CA GLY A 101 -29.97 30.94 -12.69
C GLY A 101 -28.94 32.06 -12.48
N GLY A 102 -27.84 32.05 -13.22
CA GLY A 102 -26.90 33.17 -13.28
C GLY A 102 -26.93 33.91 -14.62
N GLY A 103 -27.97 34.72 -14.86
CA GLY A 103 -28.07 35.68 -15.97
C GLY A 103 -28.94 35.26 -17.14
#